data_AF-A0A482VB61-F1
#
_entry.id   AF-A0A482VB61-F1
#
_cell.length_a   1.000
_cell.length_b   1.000
_cell.length_c   1.000
_cell.angle_alpha   90.00
_cell.angle_beta   90.00
_cell.angle_gamma   90.00
#
_symmetry.space_group_name_H-M   'P 1'
#
loop_
_entity.id
_entity.type
_entity.pdbx_description
1 polymer ?
#
loop_
_entity_poly.entity_id
_entity_poly.type
_entity_poly.pdbx_seq_one_letter_code
_entity_poly.pdbx_strand_id
1 'polypeptide(L)'
;MGHSIHIGMTKYLRDNLWKITIDKIQFDLQCCGIHSYKEWHDVAWMNKYEINEKSETVKQFRSNESHWAFPVTPWSCCRISFPMQCLHDPLQQIHAHSVWADQPGLVAESLNTEGCISKLRIPIRSALTTFILLIVINCIVQVIIFLVVRILYTSCRNAILLNDPDGVAPGWIFGRGDCGYNRGKTLGDIMYEGAPPRVKMKQNDEEKRLLDNHEN
;
A
#
# COMPACT_ATOMS: atom_id res chain seq x y z
N MET A 1 -7.80 -3.32 14.38
CA MET A 1 -6.51 -4.04 14.52
C MET A 1 -6.39 -4.75 15.86
N GLY A 2 -6.56 -4.09 17.02
CA GLY A 2 -6.40 -4.76 18.32
C GLY A 2 -7.30 -5.97 18.56
N HIS A 3 -8.56 -5.91 18.11
CA HIS A 3 -9.51 -7.02 18.26
C HIS A 3 -9.03 -8.33 17.59
N SER A 4 -8.39 -8.25 16.42
CA SER A 4 -7.87 -9.44 15.73
C SER A 4 -6.71 -10.08 16.49
N ILE A 5 -5.81 -9.27 17.08
CA ILE A 5 -4.71 -9.77 17.92
C ILE A 5 -5.28 -10.40 19.20
N HIS A 6 -6.29 -9.79 19.82
CA HIS A 6 -6.99 -10.35 20.98
C HIS A 6 -7.58 -11.73 20.68
N ILE A 7 -8.26 -11.89 19.54
CA ILE A 7 -8.78 -13.20 19.10
C ILE A 7 -7.63 -14.19 18.92
N GLY A 8 -6.51 -13.77 18.32
CA GLY A 8 -5.33 -14.62 18.19
C GLY A 8 -4.74 -15.05 19.52
N MET A 9 -4.66 -14.16 20.50
CA MET A 9 -4.19 -14.48 21.86
C MET A 9 -5.12 -15.47 22.56
N THR A 10 -6.44 -15.28 22.49
CA THR A 10 -7.41 -16.23 23.11
C THR A 10 -7.40 -17.62 22.46
N LYS A 11 -6.99 -17.71 21.19
CA LYS A 11 -6.86 -18.97 20.44
C LYS A 11 -5.42 -19.49 20.38
N TYR A 12 -4.49 -18.87 21.07
CA TYR A 12 -3.06 -19.10 20.91
C TYR A 12 -2.64 -20.57 21.09
N LEU A 13 -3.14 -21.28 22.13
CA LEU A 13 -2.87 -22.72 22.29
C LEU A 13 -3.90 -23.63 21.60
N ARG A 14 -5.03 -23.08 21.16
CA ARG A 14 -6.13 -23.87 20.57
C ARG A 14 -5.91 -24.17 19.09
N ASP A 15 -5.17 -23.31 18.40
CA ASP A 15 -4.98 -23.38 16.95
C ASP A 15 -3.53 -23.04 16.61
N ASN A 16 -2.86 -23.98 15.95
CA ASN A 16 -1.47 -23.85 15.56
C ASN A 16 -1.21 -22.65 14.63
N LEU A 17 -2.19 -22.28 13.79
CA LEU A 17 -2.05 -21.11 12.92
C LEU A 17 -1.99 -19.82 13.75
N TRP A 18 -2.83 -19.70 14.77
CA TRP A 18 -2.80 -18.56 15.69
C TRP A 18 -1.50 -18.52 16.49
N LYS A 19 -1.03 -19.68 16.97
CA LYS A 19 0.27 -19.79 17.63
C LYS A 19 1.41 -19.24 16.77
N ILE A 20 1.58 -19.80 15.57
CA ILE A 20 2.67 -19.43 14.66
C ILE A 20 2.58 -17.94 14.27
N THR A 21 1.36 -17.45 14.00
CA THR A 21 1.16 -16.06 13.59
C THR A 21 1.48 -15.08 14.70
N ILE A 22 1.00 -15.34 15.93
CA ILE A 22 1.28 -14.47 17.08
C ILE A 22 2.76 -14.53 17.46
N ASP A 23 3.36 -15.74 17.49
CA ASP A 23 4.78 -15.92 17.79
C ASP A 23 5.65 -15.13 16.80
N LYS A 24 5.32 -15.23 15.50
CA LYS A 24 6.05 -14.50 14.46
C LYS A 24 5.93 -12.99 14.61
N ILE A 25 4.73 -12.47 14.85
CA ILE A 25 4.53 -11.03 15.04
C ILE A 25 5.31 -10.52 16.25
N GLN A 26 5.23 -11.22 17.38
CA GLN A 26 5.88 -10.80 18.63
C GLN A 26 7.41 -10.87 18.54
N PHE A 27 7.93 -11.96 17.96
CA PHE A 27 9.36 -12.15 17.77
C PHE A 27 9.94 -11.18 16.74
N ASP A 28 9.37 -11.10 15.53
CA ASP A 28 9.93 -10.29 14.44
C ASP A 28 9.88 -8.79 14.75
N LEU A 29 8.83 -8.33 15.44
CA LEU A 29 8.66 -6.90 15.77
C LEU A 29 9.19 -6.50 17.16
N GLN A 30 9.72 -7.46 17.92
CA GLN A 30 10.17 -7.26 19.31
C GLN A 30 9.10 -6.54 20.15
N CYS A 31 7.90 -7.11 20.17
CA CYS A 31 6.73 -6.58 20.88
C CYS A 31 6.01 -7.69 21.64
N CYS A 32 5.14 -7.33 22.59
CA CYS A 32 4.35 -8.32 23.33
C CYS A 32 2.94 -7.80 23.64
N GLY A 33 1.96 -8.69 23.49
CA GLY A 33 0.55 -8.35 23.69
C GLY A 33 0.05 -7.34 22.66
N ILE A 34 -1.09 -6.71 22.96
CA ILE A 34 -1.74 -5.74 22.05
C ILE A 34 -1.15 -4.35 22.31
N HIS A 35 -1.23 -3.93 23.56
CA HIS A 35 -0.72 -2.69 24.13
C HIS A 35 0.39 -2.95 25.14
N SER A 36 0.37 -4.09 25.84
CA SER A 36 1.40 -4.47 26.80
C SER A 36 1.47 -5.98 27.01
N TYR A 37 2.63 -6.49 27.42
CA TYR A 37 2.81 -7.89 27.79
C TYR A 37 1.84 -8.37 28.89
N LYS A 38 1.43 -7.46 29.79
CA LYS A 38 0.55 -7.77 30.92
C LYS A 38 -0.82 -8.30 30.49
N GLU A 39 -1.28 -7.98 29.28
CA GLU A 39 -2.55 -8.49 28.76
C GLU A 39 -2.55 -10.02 28.63
N TRP A 40 -1.38 -10.66 28.48
CA TRP A 40 -1.28 -12.12 28.52
C TRP A 40 -1.66 -12.72 29.88
N HIS A 41 -1.56 -11.96 30.96
CA HIS A 41 -1.93 -12.42 32.29
C HIS A 41 -3.46 -12.40 32.50
N ASP A 42 -4.15 -11.53 31.77
CA ASP A 42 -5.61 -11.36 31.86
C ASP A 42 -6.36 -12.19 30.82
N VAL A 43 -5.72 -12.48 29.68
CA VAL A 43 -6.35 -13.24 28.59
C VAL A 43 -6.40 -14.74 28.92
N ALA A 44 -7.56 -15.37 28.72
CA ALA A 44 -7.77 -16.81 28.89
C ALA A 44 -7.15 -17.65 27.75
N TRP A 45 -5.84 -17.57 27.56
CA TRP A 45 -5.15 -18.26 26.45
C TRP A 45 -4.76 -19.71 26.78
N MET A 46 -4.74 -20.08 28.07
CA MET A 46 -4.56 -21.45 28.57
C MET A 46 -5.89 -22.06 29.00
N ASN A 47 -6.17 -23.29 28.58
CA ASN A 47 -7.36 -24.05 28.94
C ASN A 47 -7.10 -24.99 30.12
N LYS A 48 -8.19 -25.46 30.75
CA LYS A 48 -8.14 -26.49 31.80
C LYS A 48 -7.37 -27.76 31.45
N TYR A 49 -7.30 -28.11 30.16
CA TYR A 49 -6.62 -29.32 29.71
C TYR A 49 -5.09 -29.17 29.70
N GLU A 50 -4.59 -27.94 29.69
CA GLU A 50 -3.17 -27.61 29.65
C GLU A 50 -2.61 -27.39 31.07
N ILE A 51 -3.48 -27.44 32.08
CA ILE A 51 -3.16 -27.09 33.47
C ILE A 51 -3.54 -28.25 34.39
N ASN A 52 -2.69 -28.54 35.37
CA ASN A 52 -3.04 -29.48 36.43
C ASN A 52 -3.94 -28.85 37.50
N GLU A 53 -5.27 -28.89 37.32
CA GLU A 53 -6.26 -28.34 38.25
C GLU A 53 -6.16 -28.90 39.69
N LYS A 54 -5.59 -30.09 39.86
CA LYS A 54 -5.44 -30.72 41.19
C LYS A 54 -4.31 -30.07 42.00
N SER A 55 -3.36 -29.43 41.35
CA SER A 55 -2.23 -28.76 41.99
C SER A 55 -2.72 -27.58 42.85
N GLU A 56 -2.20 -27.50 44.08
CA GLU A 56 -2.55 -26.42 45.02
C GLU A 56 -2.05 -25.05 44.53
N THR A 57 -0.88 -25.01 43.89
CA THR A 57 -0.32 -23.79 43.27
C THR A 57 -1.23 -23.24 42.18
N VAL A 58 -1.82 -24.12 41.35
CA VAL A 58 -2.71 -23.70 40.25
C VAL A 58 -4.01 -23.10 40.78
N LYS A 59 -4.54 -23.66 41.88
CA LYS A 59 -5.79 -23.19 42.48
C LYS A 59 -5.72 -21.74 42.96
N GLN A 60 -4.52 -21.27 43.34
CA GLN A 60 -4.30 -19.89 43.78
C GLN A 60 -4.49 -18.86 42.65
N PHE A 61 -4.29 -19.26 41.38
CA PHE A 61 -4.42 -18.39 40.21
C PHE A 61 -5.79 -18.47 39.53
N ARG A 62 -6.76 -19.15 40.16
CA ARG A 62 -8.11 -19.28 39.62
C ARG A 62 -8.85 -17.95 39.76
N SER A 63 -9.20 -17.34 38.62
CA SER A 63 -9.94 -16.09 38.57
C SER A 63 -11.46 -16.35 38.52
N ASN A 64 -11.92 -17.25 37.64
CA ASN A 64 -13.31 -17.73 37.57
C ASN A 64 -13.38 -19.27 37.46
N GLU A 65 -14.58 -19.85 37.41
CA GLU A 65 -14.75 -21.31 37.32
C GLU A 65 -13.98 -21.97 36.15
N SER A 66 -13.85 -21.26 35.03
CA SER A 66 -13.19 -21.74 33.80
C SER A 66 -11.97 -20.91 33.38
N HIS A 67 -11.56 -19.92 34.19
CA HIS A 67 -10.51 -18.97 33.82
C HIS A 67 -9.46 -18.86 34.92
N TRP A 68 -8.21 -18.98 34.51
CA TRP A 68 -7.03 -18.80 35.35
C TRP A 68 -6.20 -17.64 34.80
N ALA A 69 -5.81 -16.74 35.70
CA ALA A 69 -4.99 -15.58 35.38
C ALA A 69 -3.57 -15.87 35.87
N PHE A 70 -2.74 -16.42 34.99
CA PHE A 70 -1.36 -16.75 35.33
C PHE A 70 -0.42 -15.60 34.97
N PRO A 71 0.62 -15.34 35.78
CA PRO A 71 1.69 -14.40 35.42
C PRO A 71 2.66 -15.01 34.40
N VAL A 72 2.12 -15.59 33.31
CA VAL A 72 2.87 -16.28 32.26
C VAL A 72 2.65 -15.56 30.93
N THR A 73 3.74 -15.37 30.20
CA THR A 73 3.74 -14.83 28.84
C THR A 73 4.37 -15.84 27.88
N PRO A 74 4.02 -15.84 26.59
CA PRO A 74 4.69 -16.69 25.61
C PRO A 74 6.18 -16.38 25.46
N TRP A 75 6.95 -17.41 25.09
CA TRP A 75 8.38 -17.27 24.78
C TRP A 75 8.68 -16.23 23.69
N SER A 76 7.74 -15.99 22.77
CA SER A 76 7.88 -15.02 21.68
C SER A 76 7.90 -13.56 22.16
N CYS A 77 7.49 -13.30 23.41
CA CYS A 77 7.60 -12.00 24.05
C CYS A 77 9.00 -11.68 24.59
N CYS A 78 9.92 -12.64 24.56
CA CYS A 78 11.28 -12.47 25.04
C CYS A 78 12.06 -11.45 24.21
N ARG A 79 12.84 -10.61 24.90
CA ARG A 79 13.73 -9.64 24.26
C ARG A 79 15.03 -10.32 23.85
N ILE A 80 15.39 -10.22 22.57
CA ILE A 80 16.59 -10.89 22.03
C ILE A 80 17.89 -10.28 22.58
N SER A 81 17.90 -8.98 22.86
CA SER A 81 19.09 -8.28 23.37
C SER A 81 19.36 -8.52 24.85
N PHE A 82 18.50 -9.27 25.55
CA PHE A 82 18.69 -9.54 26.97
C PHE A 82 19.83 -10.56 27.17
N PRO A 83 20.81 -10.30 28.04
CA PRO A 83 22.06 -11.08 28.11
C PRO A 83 21.91 -12.45 28.81
N MET A 84 20.78 -12.72 29.47
CA MET A 84 20.54 -13.95 30.24
C MET A 84 19.33 -14.72 29.68
N GLN A 85 18.98 -15.84 30.31
CA GLN A 85 17.74 -16.54 30.00
C GLN A 85 16.52 -15.62 30.20
N CYS A 86 15.59 -15.64 29.25
CA CYS A 86 14.38 -14.83 29.32
C CYS A 86 13.45 -15.31 30.44
N LEU A 87 12.91 -14.37 31.23
CA LEU A 87 12.00 -14.63 32.35
C LEU A 87 10.56 -14.40 31.89
N HIS A 88 9.90 -15.46 31.40
CA HIS A 88 8.56 -15.38 30.81
C HIS A 88 7.54 -16.32 31.47
N ASP A 89 8.01 -17.39 32.13
CA ASP A 89 7.19 -18.39 32.79
C ASP A 89 7.72 -18.69 34.21
N PRO A 90 7.18 -18.05 35.25
CA PRO A 90 7.61 -18.30 36.63
C PRO A 90 7.26 -19.70 37.13
N LEU A 91 6.28 -20.39 36.52
CA LEU A 91 5.85 -21.71 36.95
C LEU A 91 6.81 -22.81 36.46
N GLN A 92 7.39 -22.62 35.27
CA GLN A 92 8.39 -23.53 34.71
C GLN A 92 9.82 -23.16 35.12
N GLN A 93 10.09 -21.89 35.39
CA GLN A 93 11.44 -21.38 35.70
C GLN A 93 11.73 -21.33 37.21
N ILE A 94 11.52 -22.46 37.89
CA ILE A 94 11.62 -22.58 39.36
C ILE A 94 13.01 -22.17 39.88
N HIS A 95 14.08 -22.45 39.11
CA HIS A 95 15.44 -22.07 39.46
C HIS A 95 15.65 -20.55 39.60
N ALA A 96 14.79 -19.73 38.98
CA ALA A 96 14.84 -18.28 39.03
C ALA A 96 13.85 -17.68 40.04
N HIS A 97 13.25 -18.48 40.94
CA HIS A 97 12.22 -18.02 41.88
C HIS A 97 12.65 -16.80 42.72
N SER A 98 13.90 -16.75 43.19
CA SER A 98 14.45 -15.59 43.91
C SER A 98 14.46 -14.33 43.03
N VAL A 99 14.78 -14.46 41.75
CA VAL A 99 14.77 -13.33 40.80
C VAL A 99 13.36 -12.79 40.59
N TRP A 100 12.36 -13.67 40.48
CA TRP A 100 10.96 -13.29 40.35
C TRP A 100 10.43 -12.56 41.58
N ALA A 101 10.84 -12.96 42.78
CA ALA A 101 10.43 -12.34 44.03
C ALA A 101 11.18 -11.04 44.35
N ASP A 102 12.50 -11.03 44.17
CA ASP A 102 13.38 -9.96 44.65
C ASP A 102 13.63 -8.88 43.58
N GLN A 103 13.47 -9.19 42.28
CA GLN A 103 13.84 -8.30 41.17
C GLN A 103 12.80 -8.26 40.03
N PRO A 104 11.59 -7.72 40.27
CA PRO A 104 10.56 -7.61 39.23
C PRO A 104 10.95 -6.69 38.05
N GLY A 105 11.88 -5.75 38.26
CA GLY A 105 12.40 -4.89 37.19
C GLY A 105 13.17 -5.67 36.12
N LEU A 106 13.96 -6.67 36.54
CA LEU A 106 14.76 -7.50 35.64
C LEU A 106 13.88 -8.39 34.76
N VAL A 107 12.77 -8.90 35.32
CA VAL A 107 11.75 -9.65 34.58
C VAL A 107 11.19 -8.78 33.44
N ALA A 108 10.79 -7.55 33.74
CA ALA A 108 10.25 -6.63 32.74
C ALA A 108 11.30 -6.24 31.68
N GLU A 109 12.58 -6.20 32.02
CA GLU A 109 13.68 -5.94 31.08
C GLU A 109 13.92 -7.12 30.12
N SER A 110 13.72 -8.36 30.60
CA SER A 110 13.84 -9.57 29.79
C SER A 110 12.72 -9.73 28.75
N LEU A 111 11.63 -8.97 28.90
CA LEU A 111 10.46 -9.01 28.03
C LEU A 111 10.36 -7.75 27.15
N ASN A 112 9.67 -7.89 26.03
CA ASN A 112 9.24 -6.75 25.23
C ASN A 112 8.02 -6.12 25.89
N THR A 113 8.20 -4.94 26.50
CA THR A 113 7.11 -4.26 27.23
C THR A 113 6.17 -3.46 26.33
N GLU A 114 6.63 -3.14 25.12
CA GLU A 114 5.85 -2.42 24.11
C GLU A 114 4.81 -3.32 23.41
N GLY A 115 3.60 -2.81 23.26
CA GLY A 115 2.51 -3.49 22.56
C GLY A 115 2.72 -3.61 21.05
N CYS A 116 2.26 -4.70 20.46
CA CYS A 116 2.45 -4.95 19.03
C CYS A 116 1.72 -3.96 18.11
N ILE A 117 0.65 -3.30 18.57
CA ILE A 117 -0.04 -2.29 17.75
C ILE A 117 0.87 -1.11 17.41
N SER A 118 1.72 -0.65 18.34
CA SER A 118 2.59 0.50 18.08
C SER A 118 3.63 0.16 17.01
N LYS A 119 4.27 -1.01 17.13
CA LYS A 119 5.27 -1.50 16.18
C LYS A 119 4.66 -1.79 14.81
N LEU A 120 3.51 -2.46 14.74
CA LEU A 120 2.87 -2.88 13.50
C LEU A 120 2.39 -1.70 12.63
N ARG A 121 2.01 -0.58 13.25
CA ARG A 121 1.58 0.63 12.52
C ARG A 121 2.68 1.24 11.67
N ILE A 122 3.95 1.10 12.07
CA ILE A 122 5.10 1.69 11.35
C ILE A 122 5.26 1.08 9.95
N PRO A 123 5.43 -0.24 9.77
CA PRO A 123 5.57 -0.83 8.45
C PRO A 123 4.30 -0.70 7.61
N ILE A 124 3.12 -0.83 8.21
CA ILE A 124 1.85 -0.66 7.49
C ILE A 124 1.72 0.77 6.95
N ARG A 125 1.99 1.79 7.77
CA ARG A 125 1.90 3.19 7.35
C ARG A 125 2.93 3.50 6.26
N SER A 126 4.16 2.99 6.41
CA SER A 126 5.21 3.11 5.39
C SER A 126 4.76 2.50 4.06
N ALA A 127 4.30 1.25 4.07
CA ALA A 127 3.82 0.55 2.88
C ALA A 127 2.65 1.27 2.22
N LEU A 128 1.63 1.69 2.98
CA LEU A 128 0.49 2.44 2.47
C LEU A 128 0.91 3.76 1.81
N THR A 129 1.86 4.48 2.43
CA THR A 129 2.36 5.74 1.87
C THR A 129 3.07 5.50 0.53
N THR A 130 3.91 4.46 0.45
CA THR A 130 4.56 4.05 -0.80
C THR A 130 3.55 3.64 -1.87
N PHE A 131 2.53 2.85 -1.51
CA PHE A 131 1.47 2.48 -2.44
C PHE A 131 0.70 3.69 -2.97
N ILE A 132 0.37 4.65 -2.11
CA ILE A 132 -0.31 5.89 -2.52
C ILE A 132 0.55 6.65 -3.52
N LEU A 133 1.85 6.81 -3.26
CA LEU A 133 2.77 7.49 -4.18
C LEU A 133 2.85 6.76 -5.54
N LEU A 134 2.96 5.43 -5.53
CA LEU A 134 2.96 4.63 -6.75
C LEU A 134 1.66 4.77 -7.54
N ILE A 135 0.51 4.77 -6.87
CA ILE A 135 -0.80 4.98 -7.51
C ILE A 135 -0.86 6.36 -8.15
N VAL A 136 -0.43 7.42 -7.46
CA VAL A 136 -0.41 8.78 -8.01
C VAL A 136 0.46 8.87 -9.27
N ILE A 137 1.65 8.26 -9.25
CA ILE A 137 2.53 8.20 -10.42
C ILE A 137 1.85 7.47 -11.57
N ASN A 138 1.23 6.32 -11.31
CA ASN A 138 0.48 5.57 -12.32
C ASN A 138 -0.70 6.38 -12.89
N CYS A 139 -1.43 7.12 -12.06
CA CYS A 139 -2.50 8.00 -12.51
C CYS A 139 -1.97 9.10 -13.45
N ILE A 140 -0.83 9.71 -13.14
CA ILE A 140 -0.21 10.74 -13.99
C ILE A 140 0.20 10.13 -15.34
N VAL A 141 0.87 8.98 -15.34
CA VAL A 141 1.25 8.28 -16.57
C VAL A 141 0.02 7.92 -17.40
N GLN A 142 -1.03 7.41 -16.75
CA GLN A 142 -2.29 7.08 -17.42
C GLN A 142 -2.93 8.31 -18.08
N VAL A 143 -2.95 9.47 -17.41
CA VAL A 143 -3.44 10.73 -17.99
C VAL A 143 -2.60 11.13 -19.21
N ILE A 144 -1.27 11.06 -19.13
CA ILE A 144 -0.38 11.38 -20.27
C ILE A 144 -0.68 10.45 -21.46
N ILE A 145 -0.81 9.15 -21.23
CA ILE A 145 -1.14 8.18 -22.28
C ILE A 145 -2.49 8.52 -22.91
N PHE A 146 -3.52 8.83 -22.11
CA PHE A 146 -4.82 9.24 -22.63
C PHE A 146 -4.73 10.50 -23.50
N LEU A 147 -3.93 11.50 -23.09
CA LEU A 147 -3.72 12.72 -23.88
C LEU A 147 -3.01 12.43 -25.21
N VAL A 148 -1.94 11.63 -25.19
CA VAL A 148 -1.19 11.26 -26.40
C VAL A 148 -2.07 10.47 -27.36
N VAL A 149 -2.78 9.46 -26.86
CA VAL A 149 -3.72 8.67 -27.67
C VAL A 149 -4.82 9.56 -28.25
N ARG A 150 -5.33 10.52 -27.48
CA ARG A 150 -6.33 11.48 -27.96
C ARG A 150 -5.81 12.33 -29.11
N ILE A 151 -4.60 12.88 -28.97
CA ILE A 151 -3.95 13.69 -30.01
C ILE A 151 -3.69 12.84 -31.25
N LEU A 152 -3.16 11.62 -31.09
CA LEU A 152 -2.90 10.72 -32.21
C LEU A 152 -4.19 10.32 -32.94
N TYR A 153 -5.24 9.97 -32.20
CA TYR A 153 -6.54 9.62 -32.77
C TYR A 153 -7.12 10.77 -33.61
N THR A 154 -7.09 12.00 -33.07
CA THR A 154 -7.60 13.17 -33.80
C THR A 154 -6.76 13.47 -35.04
N SER A 155 -5.43 13.33 -34.95
CA SER A 155 -4.51 13.47 -36.09
C SER A 155 -4.82 12.46 -37.21
N CYS A 156 -4.91 11.17 -36.88
CA CYS A 156 -5.20 10.11 -37.86
C CYS A 156 -6.58 10.32 -38.51
N ARG A 157 -7.60 10.69 -37.72
CA ARG A 157 -8.93 11.00 -38.25
C ARG A 157 -8.88 12.16 -39.24
N ASN A 158 -8.11 13.19 -38.95
CA ASN A 158 -7.96 14.35 -39.82
C ASN A 158 -7.22 14.02 -41.13
N ALA A 159 -6.19 13.16 -41.08
CA ALA A 159 -5.49 12.66 -42.27
C ALA A 159 -6.45 11.95 -43.24
N ILE A 160 -7.32 11.08 -42.70
CA ILE A 160 -8.37 10.41 -43.49
C ILE A 160 -9.36 11.42 -44.10
N LEU A 161 -9.79 12.44 -43.35
CA LEU A 161 -10.70 13.47 -43.84
C LEU A 161 -10.08 14.35 -44.94
N LEU A 162 -8.76 14.51 -44.93
CA LEU A 162 -8.01 15.19 -45.98
C LEU A 162 -7.73 14.29 -47.20
N ASN A 163 -8.19 13.03 -47.16
CA ASN A 163 -7.99 12.01 -48.19
C ASN A 163 -6.49 11.70 -48.44
N ASP A 164 -5.64 11.92 -47.44
CA ASP A 164 -4.21 11.63 -47.46
C ASP A 164 -3.84 10.87 -46.17
N PRO A 165 -3.97 9.53 -46.15
CA PRO A 165 -3.84 8.73 -44.94
C PRO A 165 -2.41 8.65 -44.38
N ASP A 166 -1.39 8.82 -45.23
CA ASP A 166 0.02 8.78 -44.84
C ASP A 166 0.62 10.19 -44.63
N GLY A 167 -0.21 11.23 -44.83
CA GLY A 167 0.18 12.63 -44.71
C GLY A 167 0.26 13.16 -43.27
N VAL A 168 0.85 14.36 -43.14
CA VAL A 168 0.92 15.07 -41.85
C VAL A 168 -0.38 15.83 -41.61
N ALA A 169 -1.08 15.53 -40.52
CA ALA A 169 -2.30 16.22 -40.12
C ALA A 169 -2.20 16.76 -38.67
N PRO A 170 -2.88 17.86 -38.33
CA PRO A 170 -2.87 18.38 -36.96
C PRO A 170 -3.75 17.53 -36.04
N GLY A 171 -3.27 17.27 -34.81
CA GLY A 171 -4.03 16.64 -33.73
C GLY A 171 -4.25 17.60 -32.56
N TRP A 172 -5.38 17.46 -31.85
CA TRP A 172 -5.72 18.29 -30.70
C TRP A 172 -6.45 17.49 -29.63
N ILE A 173 -6.43 17.98 -28.39
CA ILE A 173 -7.08 17.31 -27.26
C ILE A 173 -8.60 17.57 -27.30
N PHE A 174 -8.99 18.84 -27.47
CA PHE A 174 -10.38 19.30 -27.57
C PHE A 174 -10.54 20.18 -28.81
N GLY A 175 -11.46 19.81 -29.71
CA GLY A 175 -11.76 20.62 -30.89
C GLY A 175 -13.25 20.71 -31.18
N ARG A 176 -13.56 21.35 -32.31
CA ARG A 176 -14.93 21.60 -32.74
C ARG A 176 -15.67 20.28 -32.99
N GLY A 177 -16.80 20.08 -32.32
CA GLY A 177 -17.63 18.87 -32.38
C GLY A 177 -17.35 17.86 -31.26
N ASP A 178 -16.29 18.04 -30.47
CA ASP A 178 -16.03 17.21 -29.29
C ASP A 178 -16.82 17.71 -28.08
N CYS A 179 -17.45 16.80 -27.33
CA CYS A 179 -18.24 17.13 -26.12
C CYS A 179 -19.29 18.25 -26.32
N GLY A 180 -19.86 18.38 -27.53
CA GLY A 180 -20.84 19.44 -27.85
C GLY A 180 -20.24 20.83 -28.08
N TYR A 181 -18.90 20.94 -28.17
CA TYR A 181 -18.22 22.20 -28.39
C TYR A 181 -18.31 22.64 -29.85
N ASN A 182 -19.24 23.54 -30.17
CA ASN A 182 -19.50 24.00 -31.54
C ASN A 182 -18.74 25.29 -31.93
N ARG A 183 -17.86 25.79 -31.07
CA ARG A 183 -17.04 27.00 -31.33
C ARG A 183 -15.61 26.61 -31.73
N GLY A 184 -14.90 27.48 -32.45
CA GLY A 184 -13.52 27.24 -32.90
C GLY A 184 -13.35 27.11 -34.42
N LYS A 185 -12.09 27.12 -34.87
CA LYS A 185 -11.69 27.01 -36.28
C LYS A 185 -12.06 25.63 -36.85
N THR A 186 -12.43 25.59 -38.13
CA THR A 186 -12.65 24.33 -38.84
C THR A 186 -11.32 23.73 -39.28
N LEU A 187 -11.30 22.42 -39.62
CA LEU A 187 -10.10 21.76 -40.12
C LEU A 187 -9.52 22.48 -41.36
N GLY A 188 -10.38 23.01 -42.24
CA GLY A 188 -9.97 23.78 -43.40
C GLY A 188 -9.27 25.10 -43.05
N ASP A 189 -9.76 25.82 -42.03
CA ASP A 189 -9.15 27.08 -41.58
C ASP A 189 -7.73 26.85 -41.02
N ILE A 190 -7.53 25.74 -40.29
CA ILE A 190 -6.24 25.39 -39.69
C ILE A 190 -5.22 25.00 -40.76
N MET A 191 -5.65 24.25 -41.79
CA MET A 191 -4.78 23.89 -42.91
C MET A 191 -4.41 25.09 -43.78
N TYR A 192 -5.31 26.06 -43.94
CA TYR A 192 -5.04 27.29 -44.72
C TYR A 192 -4.02 28.20 -44.05
N GLU A 193 -4.02 28.31 -42.72
CA GLU A 193 -3.02 29.08 -41.97
C GLU A 193 -1.61 28.47 -42.00
N GLY A 194 -1.49 27.16 -42.24
CA GLY A 194 -0.21 26.45 -42.33
C GLY A 194 0.38 26.35 -43.74
N ALA A 195 -0.33 26.77 -44.77
CA ALA A 195 0.14 26.68 -46.15
C ALA A 195 1.19 27.76 -46.45
N PRO A 196 2.35 27.43 -47.07
CA PRO A 196 3.24 28.47 -47.60
C PRO A 196 2.46 29.32 -48.62
N PRO A 197 2.70 30.64 -48.70
CA PRO A 197 1.98 31.50 -49.62
C PRO A 197 2.17 30.94 -51.03
N ARG A 198 1.07 30.69 -51.75
CA ARG A 198 1.12 30.29 -53.16
C ARG A 198 2.03 31.28 -53.87
N VAL A 199 3.22 30.82 -54.30
CA VAL A 199 3.94 31.47 -55.39
C VAL A 199 2.91 31.56 -56.50
N LYS A 200 2.47 32.78 -56.82
CA LYS A 200 1.60 33.02 -57.97
C LYS A 200 2.33 32.39 -59.16
N MET A 201 1.86 31.24 -59.63
CA MET A 201 2.28 30.71 -60.92
C MET A 201 2.06 31.85 -61.89
N LYS A 202 3.15 32.35 -62.47
CA LYS A 202 3.14 33.33 -63.55
C LYS A 202 2.40 32.70 -64.73
N GLN A 203 1.09 32.82 -64.74
CA GLN A 203 0.23 32.35 -65.81
C GLN A 203 -0.14 33.49 -66.77
N ASN A 204 0.63 34.59 -66.78
CA ASN A 204 0.37 35.77 -67.60
C ASN A 204 1.53 36.19 -68.53
N ASP A 205 2.64 35.46 -68.59
CA ASP A 205 3.80 35.82 -69.45
C ASP A 205 3.93 34.96 -70.74
N GLU A 206 3.11 33.92 -70.90
CA GLU A 206 3.01 33.12 -72.15
C GLU A 206 1.83 33.56 -73.04
N GLU A 207 0.68 33.94 -72.45
CA GLU A 207 -0.48 34.43 -73.21
C GLU A 207 -0.20 35.80 -73.86
N LYS A 208 0.66 36.62 -73.25
CA LYS A 208 1.08 37.92 -73.81
C LYS A 208 2.10 37.80 -74.96
N ARG A 209 2.87 36.71 -75.02
CA ARG A 209 3.85 36.46 -76.09
C ARG A 209 3.25 35.82 -77.35
N LEU A 210 2.07 35.21 -77.23
CA LEU A 210 1.33 34.67 -78.38
C LEU A 210 0.44 35.72 -79.07
N LEU A 211 0.04 36.78 -78.36
CA LEU A 211 -0.72 37.90 -78.93
C LEU A 211 0.16 38.92 -79.67
N ASP A 212 1.40 39.15 -79.23
CA ASP A 212 2.34 40.06 -79.92
C ASP A 212 2.93 39.49 -81.23
N ASN A 213 2.77 38.17 -81.50
CA ASN A 213 3.25 37.54 -82.74
C ASN A 213 2.18 37.47 -83.84
N HIS A 214 0.98 38.01 -83.61
CA HIS A 214 -0.11 38.02 -84.60
C HIS A 214 -0.40 39.41 -85.20
N GLU A 215 0.40 40.42 -84.86
CA GLU A 215 0.28 41.82 -85.31
C GLU A 215 1.53 42.39 -86.03
N ASN A 216 2.38 41.54 -86.63
CA ASN A 216 3.40 41.97 -87.61
C ASN A 216 3.32 41.16 -88.91
#